data_AF-A0A0Q5EYD4-F1
#
_entry.id   AF-A0A0Q5EYD4-F1
#
_cell.length_a   1.000
_cell.length_b   1.000
_cell.length_c   1.000
_cell.angle_alpha   90.00
_cell.angle_beta   90.00
_cell.angle_gamma   90.00
#
_symmetry.space_group_name_H-M   'P 1'
#
loop_
_entity.id
_entity.type
_entity.pdbx_description
1 polymer ?
#
loop_
_entity_poly.entity_id
_entity_poly.type
_entity_poly.pdbx_seq_one_letter_code
_entity_poly.pdbx_strand_id
1 'polypeptide(L)'
;MPWPALTGVTITFSEAVSGFTNADLSVVNGTLSAVASTDGGLTWTATFTPKAATSDSSNLISLNKAGVTDAAGNTGSGTTVSNNYAIDTVRPTATIVVADSALKAGETSLVTITFSEAVSGFTNADLSVANGTLSTVTSTNGGLTWTATFTPASTERFHQR
;
A
#
# COMPACT_ATOMS: atom_id res chain seq x y z
N MET A 1 -6.82 5.60 -0.22
CA MET A 1 -5.97 4.40 -0.02
C MET A 1 -5.93 4.08 1.47
N PRO A 2 -6.67 3.08 1.97
CA PRO A 2 -6.51 2.68 3.36
C PRO A 2 -5.11 2.09 3.55
N TRP A 3 -4.46 2.49 4.64
CA TRP A 3 -3.19 1.98 5.15
C TRP A 3 -3.21 0.44 5.29
N PRO A 4 -2.05 -0.24 5.39
CA PRO A 4 -1.98 -1.70 5.37
C PRO A 4 -3.01 -2.31 6.32
N ALA A 5 -3.94 -3.07 5.75
CA ALA A 5 -4.94 -3.78 6.51
C ALA A 5 -4.21 -4.83 7.36
N LEU A 6 -4.37 -4.73 8.68
CA LEU A 6 -3.94 -5.79 9.59
C LEU A 6 -4.67 -7.05 9.17
N THR A 7 -3.92 -8.05 8.71
CA THR A 7 -4.50 -9.30 8.21
C THR A 7 -4.32 -10.36 9.28
N GLY A 8 -5.41 -11.01 9.67
CA GLY A 8 -5.37 -12.15 10.58
C GLY A 8 -4.75 -13.36 9.89
N VAL A 9 -3.79 -13.99 10.56
CA VAL A 9 -3.23 -15.28 10.18
C VAL A 9 -3.77 -16.33 11.14
N THR A 10 -4.33 -17.40 10.58
CA THR A 10 -4.87 -18.54 11.33
C THR A 10 -4.08 -19.79 10.99
N ILE A 11 -3.60 -20.48 12.01
CA ILE A 11 -2.93 -21.77 11.92
C ILE A 11 -3.80 -22.78 12.66
N THR A 12 -4.13 -23.89 12.01
CA THR A 12 -4.97 -24.94 12.59
C THR A 12 -4.21 -26.26 12.57
N PHE A 13 -4.21 -26.94 13.72
CA PHE A 13 -3.70 -28.29 13.87
C PHE A 13 -4.86 -29.29 13.88
N SER A 14 -4.60 -30.53 13.48
CA SER A 14 -5.59 -31.61 13.52
C SER A 14 -5.91 -32.09 14.93
N GLU A 15 -5.06 -31.73 15.90
CA GLU A 15 -5.21 -32.00 17.32
C GLU A 15 -4.56 -30.87 18.12
N ALA A 16 -4.83 -30.82 19.43
CA ALA A 16 -4.27 -29.79 20.29
C ALA A 16 -2.74 -29.97 20.44
N VAL A 17 -1.99 -28.88 20.24
CA VAL A 17 -0.53 -28.90 20.34
C VAL A 17 0.00 -27.90 21.38
N SER A 18 1.21 -28.18 21.84
CA SER A 18 2.04 -27.32 22.69
C SER A 18 3.40 -27.04 22.03
N GLY A 19 4.16 -26.11 22.58
CA GLY A 19 5.50 -25.75 22.08
C GLY A 19 5.52 -24.85 20.84
N PHE A 20 4.39 -24.69 20.13
CA PHE A 20 4.30 -23.82 18.97
C PHE A 20 4.50 -22.34 19.33
N THR A 21 5.44 -21.68 18.65
CA THR A 21 5.76 -20.26 18.82
C THR A 21 6.08 -19.59 17.48
N ASN A 22 6.28 -18.27 17.49
CA ASN A 22 6.75 -17.55 16.30
C ASN A 22 8.14 -18.01 15.81
N ALA A 23 8.96 -18.66 16.64
CA ALA A 23 10.26 -19.19 16.21
C ALA A 23 10.12 -20.36 15.22
N ASP A 24 8.96 -21.03 15.21
CA ASP A 24 8.63 -22.09 14.27
C ASP A 24 8.17 -21.54 12.91
N LEU A 25 7.94 -20.23 12.81
CA LEU A 25 7.45 -19.56 11.61
C LEU A 25 8.56 -18.78 10.91
N SER A 26 8.67 -18.95 9.60
CA SER A 26 9.42 -18.05 8.73
C SER A 26 8.45 -17.23 7.89
N VAL A 27 8.66 -15.92 7.90
CA VAL A 27 7.79 -14.92 7.29
C VAL A 27 8.64 -14.01 6.42
N VAL A 28 8.28 -13.89 5.15
CA VAL A 28 8.95 -12.98 4.21
C VAL A 28 8.17 -11.68 4.11
N ASN A 29 8.89 -10.57 3.95
CA ASN A 29 8.32 -9.23 3.72
C ASN A 29 7.30 -8.77 4.78
N GLY A 30 7.48 -9.18 6.04
CA GLY A 30 6.69 -8.68 7.15
C GLY A 30 6.99 -9.39 8.47
N THR A 31 6.16 -9.14 9.47
CA THR A 31 6.26 -9.72 10.82
C THR A 31 4.91 -10.21 11.30
N LEU A 32 4.91 -11.20 12.20
CA LEU A 32 3.72 -11.62 12.94
C LEU A 32 3.77 -11.09 14.37
N SER A 33 2.59 -10.74 14.91
CA SER A 33 2.44 -10.63 16.36
C SER A 33 2.71 -11.98 17.04
N ALA A 34 2.80 -11.97 18.37
CA ALA A 34 2.83 -13.22 19.14
C ALA A 34 1.66 -14.12 18.74
N VAL A 35 1.94 -15.39 18.45
CA VAL A 35 0.89 -16.39 18.21
C VAL A 35 0.16 -16.66 19.52
N ALA A 36 -1.17 -16.74 19.46
CA ALA A 36 -2.00 -17.04 20.61
C ALA A 36 -3.11 -18.03 20.25
N SER A 37 -3.40 -18.94 21.18
CA SER A 37 -4.52 -19.88 21.12
C SER A 37 -5.46 -19.65 22.30
N THR A 38 -6.77 -19.75 22.03
CA THR A 38 -7.82 -19.66 23.04
C THR A 38 -8.61 -20.96 23.20
N ASP A 39 -8.27 -21.98 22.40
CA ASP A 39 -8.96 -23.27 22.33
C ASP A 39 -8.07 -24.44 22.77
N GLY A 40 -7.02 -24.15 23.53
CA GLY A 40 -6.12 -25.17 24.10
C GLY A 40 -5.10 -25.72 23.11
N GLY A 41 -4.81 -24.99 22.03
CA GLY A 41 -3.74 -25.32 21.09
C GLY A 41 -4.21 -25.94 19.77
N LEU A 42 -5.52 -25.92 19.47
CA LEU A 42 -6.05 -26.39 18.18
C LEU A 42 -5.89 -25.30 17.10
N THR A 43 -6.23 -24.06 17.46
CA THR A 43 -6.15 -22.91 16.57
C THR A 43 -5.28 -21.83 17.19
N TRP A 44 -4.36 -21.32 16.38
CA TRP A 44 -3.47 -20.23 16.73
C TRP A 44 -3.68 -19.06 15.78
N THR A 45 -3.75 -17.87 16.34
CA THR A 45 -3.93 -16.64 15.57
C THR A 45 -2.78 -15.68 15.83
N ALA A 46 -2.45 -14.91 14.79
CA ALA A 46 -1.53 -13.79 14.87
C ALA A 46 -1.95 -12.72 13.86
N THR A 47 -1.48 -11.49 14.06
CA THR A 47 -1.65 -10.40 13.08
C THR A 47 -0.40 -10.29 12.23
N PHE A 48 -0.55 -10.36 10.91
CA PHE A 48 0.51 -10.07 9.96
C PHE A 48 0.60 -8.56 9.69
N THR A 49 1.80 -8.03 9.83
CA THR A 49 2.15 -6.65 9.47
C THR A 49 3.14 -6.69 8.31
N PRO A 50 2.72 -6.28 7.10
CA PRO A 50 3.62 -6.22 5.95
C PRO A 50 4.75 -5.21 6.16
N LYS A 51 5.92 -5.48 5.59
CA LYS A 51 7.04 -4.54 5.52
C LYS A 51 6.62 -3.33 4.67
N ALA A 52 7.00 -2.13 5.12
CA ALA A 52 6.74 -0.90 4.38
C ALA A 52 7.53 -0.83 3.06
N ALA A 53 7.06 -0.03 2.11
CA ALA A 53 7.70 0.23 0.81
C ALA A 53 8.09 -1.06 0.07
N THR A 54 7.21 -2.06 0.10
CA THR A 54 7.42 -3.37 -0.54
C THR A 54 6.28 -3.64 -1.51
N SER A 55 6.61 -4.05 -2.73
CA SER A 55 5.67 -4.57 -3.72
C SER A 55 6.16 -5.95 -4.14
N ASP A 56 5.41 -6.98 -3.78
CA ASP A 56 5.77 -8.38 -4.05
C ASP A 56 4.49 -9.22 -4.18
N SER A 57 4.32 -9.92 -5.29
CA SER A 57 3.15 -10.75 -5.57
C SER A 57 3.29 -12.21 -5.09
N SER A 58 4.45 -12.60 -4.58
CA SER A 58 4.80 -13.99 -4.30
C SER A 58 5.36 -14.17 -2.88
N ASN A 59 4.49 -14.16 -1.87
CA ASN A 59 4.86 -14.34 -0.47
C ASN A 59 4.22 -15.57 0.15
N LEU A 60 4.95 -16.24 1.05
CA LEU A 60 4.50 -17.41 1.80
C LEU A 60 4.94 -17.30 3.26
N ILE A 61 4.13 -17.86 4.16
CA ILE A 61 4.51 -18.16 5.54
C ILE A 61 4.77 -19.66 5.61
N SER A 62 5.91 -20.07 6.17
CA SER A 62 6.23 -21.49 6.39
C SER A 62 6.30 -21.82 7.87
N LEU A 63 5.71 -22.95 8.25
CA LEU A 63 5.76 -23.52 9.58
C LEU A 63 6.69 -24.74 9.60
N ASN A 64 7.74 -24.69 10.41
CA ASN A 64 8.52 -25.86 10.79
C ASN A 64 7.85 -26.56 11.98
N LYS A 65 7.49 -27.84 11.83
CA LYS A 65 6.76 -28.57 12.87
C LYS A 65 7.65 -29.17 13.97
N ALA A 66 8.97 -29.04 13.86
CA ALA A 66 9.91 -29.65 14.80
C ALA A 66 9.84 -29.08 16.24
N GLY A 67 9.32 -27.86 16.44
CA GLY A 67 9.08 -27.30 17.77
C GLY A 67 7.70 -27.62 18.37
N VAL A 68 6.82 -28.26 17.60
CA VAL A 68 5.42 -28.51 17.96
C VAL A 68 5.26 -29.92 18.51
N THR A 69 4.55 -30.08 19.62
CA THR A 69 4.34 -31.38 20.29
C THR A 69 2.86 -31.62 20.60
N ASP A 70 2.36 -32.82 20.34
CA ASP A 70 0.99 -33.22 20.69
C ASP A 70 0.82 -33.52 22.19
N ALA A 71 -0.39 -33.88 22.61
CA ALA A 71 -0.68 -34.22 24.01
C ALA A 71 -0.02 -35.51 24.51
N ALA A 72 0.35 -36.41 23.59
CA ALA A 72 1.05 -37.66 23.90
C ALA A 72 2.58 -37.49 23.98
N GLY A 73 3.10 -36.30 23.65
CA GLY A 73 4.53 -35.99 23.67
C GLY A 73 5.24 -36.27 22.34
N ASN A 74 4.51 -36.54 21.25
CA ASN A 74 5.12 -36.73 19.94
C ASN A 74 5.42 -35.38 19.29
N THR A 75 6.68 -35.19 18.88
CA THR A 75 7.10 -34.00 18.14
C THR A 75 6.71 -34.08 16.67
N GLY A 76 6.22 -32.96 16.13
CA GLY A 76 5.91 -32.82 14.72
C GLY A 76 7.15 -32.89 13.83
N SER A 77 6.94 -33.19 12.54
CA SER A 77 8.04 -33.27 11.56
C SER A 77 7.67 -32.61 10.23
N GLY A 78 8.69 -32.13 9.53
CA GLY A 78 8.57 -31.48 8.22
C GLY A 78 8.05 -30.04 8.29
N THR A 79 7.73 -29.51 7.11
CA THR A 79 7.31 -28.12 6.92
C THR A 79 5.95 -28.06 6.21
N THR A 80 5.15 -27.06 6.56
CA THR A 80 3.92 -26.70 5.83
C THR A 80 4.04 -25.23 5.40
N VAL A 81 3.45 -24.88 4.25
CA VAL A 81 3.41 -23.50 3.74
C VAL A 81 1.97 -23.01 3.60
N SER A 82 1.76 -21.71 3.73
CA SER A 82 0.48 -21.06 3.47
C SER A 82 0.12 -21.06 1.97
N ASN A 83 -1.09 -20.57 1.65
CA ASN A 83 -1.35 -20.05 0.31
C ASN A 83 -0.45 -18.83 0.01
N ASN A 84 -0.31 -18.52 -1.27
CA ASN A 84 0.33 -17.28 -1.72
C ASN A 84 -0.46 -16.04 -1.28
N TYR A 85 0.25 -14.94 -1.01
CA TYR A 85 -0.33 -13.61 -0.82
C TYR A 85 0.54 -12.53 -1.45
N ALA A 86 -0.09 -11.43 -1.87
CA ALA A 86 0.57 -10.25 -2.41
C ALA A 86 0.67 -9.16 -1.34
N ILE A 87 1.74 -8.38 -1.42
CA ILE A 87 1.98 -7.19 -0.61
C ILE A 87 2.14 -6.02 -1.57
N ASP A 88 1.41 -4.94 -1.30
CA ASP A 88 1.72 -3.63 -1.85
C ASP A 88 1.59 -2.58 -0.75
N THR A 89 2.74 -2.09 -0.29
CA THR A 89 2.86 -1.00 0.69
C THR A 89 3.67 0.17 0.13
N VAL A 90 3.96 0.16 -1.17
CA VAL A 90 4.51 1.32 -1.86
C VAL A 90 3.44 2.42 -1.86
N ARG A 91 3.87 3.67 -1.70
CA ARG A 91 2.97 4.82 -1.69
C ARG A 91 3.13 5.59 -3.00
N PRO A 92 2.05 6.14 -3.57
CA PRO A 92 2.19 6.96 -4.76
C PRO A 92 2.96 8.24 -4.41
N THR A 93 3.94 8.57 -5.23
CA THR A 93 4.60 9.87 -5.26
C THR A 93 4.21 10.58 -6.55
N ALA A 94 4.35 11.90 -6.61
CA ALA A 94 4.02 12.68 -7.79
C ALA A 94 5.10 13.71 -8.12
N THR A 95 5.25 13.99 -9.41
CA THR A 95 6.02 15.13 -9.93
C THR A 95 5.10 16.00 -10.77
N ILE A 96 5.39 17.31 -10.83
CA ILE A 96 4.60 18.28 -11.58
C ILE A 96 5.53 19.08 -12.46
N VAL A 97 5.17 19.20 -13.74
CA VAL A 97 5.87 20.02 -14.73
C VAL A 97 4.89 20.99 -15.35
N VAL A 98 5.27 22.26 -15.38
CA VAL A 98 4.58 23.31 -16.15
C VAL A 98 5.45 23.58 -17.38
N ALA A 99 4.91 23.36 -18.57
CA ALA A 99 5.67 23.40 -19.82
C ALA A 99 6.28 24.79 -20.10
N ASP A 100 5.54 25.85 -19.82
CA ASP A 100 6.00 27.23 -19.86
C ASP A 100 5.80 27.89 -18.49
N SER A 101 6.91 28.27 -17.86
CA SER A 101 6.93 28.91 -16.54
C SER A 101 6.84 30.45 -16.60
N ALA A 102 6.85 31.06 -17.78
CA ALA A 102 6.95 32.50 -17.97
C ALA A 102 5.73 33.08 -18.70
N LEU A 103 4.54 32.83 -18.15
CA LEU A 103 3.27 33.21 -18.76
C LEU A 103 2.86 34.65 -18.46
N LYS A 104 2.28 35.31 -19.46
CA LYS A 104 1.59 36.60 -19.37
C LYS A 104 0.07 36.40 -19.31
N ALA A 105 -0.64 37.48 -18.96
CA ALA A 105 -2.09 37.49 -19.02
C ALA A 105 -2.57 37.17 -20.46
N GLY A 106 -3.47 36.20 -20.58
CA GLY A 106 -4.00 35.71 -21.86
C GLY A 106 -3.22 34.54 -22.47
N GLU A 107 -2.10 34.13 -21.88
CA GLU A 107 -1.38 32.92 -22.28
C GLU A 107 -1.83 31.71 -21.46
N THR A 108 -1.42 30.51 -21.88
CA THR A 108 -1.71 29.26 -21.17
C THR A 108 -0.50 28.33 -21.21
N SER A 109 -0.36 27.46 -20.21
CA SER A 109 0.65 26.38 -20.23
C SER A 109 0.01 25.03 -19.95
N LEU A 110 0.51 23.99 -20.59
CA LEU A 110 0.24 22.62 -20.18
C LEU A 110 0.89 22.35 -18.83
N VAL A 111 0.12 21.76 -17.93
CA VAL A 111 0.57 21.18 -16.67
C VAL A 111 0.49 19.66 -16.80
N THR A 112 1.59 18.99 -16.49
CA THR A 112 1.69 17.53 -16.47
C THR A 112 2.04 17.07 -15.07
N ILE A 113 1.21 16.20 -14.51
CA ILE A 113 1.39 15.56 -13.21
C ILE A 113 1.66 14.08 -13.46
N THR A 114 2.77 13.56 -12.96
CA THR A 114 3.16 12.15 -13.15
C THR A 114 3.29 11.48 -11.80
N PHE A 115 2.50 10.42 -11.59
CA PHE A 115 2.57 9.58 -10.40
C PHE A 115 3.52 8.40 -10.60
N SER A 116 4.14 7.92 -9.51
CA SER A 116 5.00 6.73 -9.53
C SER A 116 4.23 5.42 -9.70
N GLU A 117 2.92 5.44 -9.49
CA GLU A 117 1.99 4.35 -9.74
C GLU A 117 0.62 4.94 -10.11
N ALA A 118 -0.25 4.14 -10.74
CA ALA A 118 -1.54 4.60 -11.19
C ALA A 118 -2.42 5.02 -10.00
N VAL A 119 -2.93 6.24 -10.02
CA VAL A 119 -3.88 6.73 -8.99
C VAL A 119 -5.28 6.90 -9.57
N SER A 120 -6.29 6.58 -8.75
CA SER A 120 -7.70 6.82 -9.07
C SER A 120 -8.28 7.87 -8.13
N GLY A 121 -9.35 8.53 -8.57
CA GLY A 121 -10.03 9.57 -7.78
C GLY A 121 -9.28 10.89 -7.66
N PHE A 122 -8.18 11.08 -8.40
CA PHE A 122 -7.47 12.36 -8.48
C PHE A 122 -8.28 13.37 -9.29
N THR A 123 -8.52 14.55 -8.72
CA THR A 123 -9.35 15.60 -9.28
C THR A 123 -8.77 16.99 -8.99
N ASN A 124 -9.34 18.04 -9.59
CA ASN A 124 -8.97 19.41 -9.27
C ASN A 124 -9.21 19.80 -7.80
N ALA A 125 -10.06 19.08 -7.05
CA ALA A 125 -10.26 19.33 -5.62
C ALA A 125 -9.05 18.93 -4.78
N ASP A 126 -8.19 18.06 -5.31
CA ASP A 126 -6.93 17.65 -4.67
C ASP A 126 -5.79 18.66 -4.95
N LEU A 127 -6.06 19.72 -5.70
CA LEU A 127 -5.10 20.73 -6.12
C LEU A 127 -5.46 22.11 -5.57
N SER A 128 -4.44 22.82 -5.09
CA SER A 128 -4.53 24.25 -4.82
C SER A 128 -3.84 25.00 -5.96
N VAL A 129 -4.59 25.87 -6.64
CA VAL A 129 -4.09 26.67 -7.76
C VAL A 129 -4.09 28.13 -7.35
N ALA A 130 -2.91 28.75 -7.34
CA ALA A 130 -2.76 30.17 -7.07
C ALA A 130 -2.59 30.96 -8.38
N ASN A 131 -3.03 32.22 -8.37
CA ASN A 131 -2.79 33.19 -9.45
C ASN A 131 -3.24 32.76 -10.85
N GLY A 132 -4.27 31.92 -10.92
CA GLY A 132 -4.81 31.44 -12.18
C GLY A 132 -5.86 30.35 -11.97
N THR A 133 -6.24 29.71 -13.07
CA THR A 133 -7.15 28.58 -13.09
C THR A 133 -6.48 27.40 -13.78
N LEU A 134 -6.93 26.20 -13.44
CA LEU A 134 -6.52 24.97 -14.10
C LEU A 134 -7.77 24.32 -14.71
N SER A 135 -7.67 23.86 -15.96
CA SER A 135 -8.75 23.06 -16.56
C SER A 135 -8.95 21.76 -15.79
N THR A 136 -10.01 21.02 -16.12
CA THR A 136 -10.21 19.66 -15.61
C THR A 136 -8.97 18.82 -15.86
N VAL A 137 -8.45 18.17 -14.81
CA VAL A 137 -7.37 17.19 -14.95
C VAL A 137 -7.89 15.94 -15.64
N THR A 138 -7.17 15.45 -16.63
CA THR A 138 -7.54 14.25 -17.40
C THR A 138 -6.38 13.28 -17.49
N SER A 139 -6.67 11.98 -17.49
CA SER A 139 -5.70 10.92 -17.71
C SER A 139 -6.17 9.98 -18.80
N THR A 140 -5.24 9.53 -19.64
CA THR A 140 -5.50 8.56 -20.73
C THR A 140 -4.77 7.25 -20.53
N ASN A 141 -3.98 7.13 -19.47
CA ASN A 141 -3.12 5.97 -19.18
C ASN A 141 -3.43 5.34 -17.82
N GLY A 142 -4.70 5.35 -17.43
CA GLY A 142 -5.18 4.71 -16.21
C GLY A 142 -4.75 5.41 -14.92
N GLY A 143 -4.35 6.69 -14.97
CA GLY A 143 -4.02 7.48 -13.80
C GLY A 143 -2.53 7.61 -13.49
N LEU A 144 -1.63 7.21 -14.38
CA LEU A 144 -0.19 7.43 -14.24
C LEU A 144 0.20 8.89 -14.55
N THR A 145 -0.40 9.45 -15.61
CA THR A 145 -0.16 10.84 -16.01
C THR A 145 -1.49 11.57 -16.11
N TRP A 146 -1.52 12.77 -15.52
CA TRP A 146 -2.65 13.68 -15.55
C TRP A 146 -2.24 15.00 -16.19
N THR A 147 -3.02 15.48 -17.15
CA THR A 147 -2.77 16.75 -17.82
C THR A 147 -3.92 17.73 -17.62
N ALA A 148 -3.57 19.01 -17.55
CA ALA A 148 -4.51 20.12 -17.56
C ALA A 148 -3.84 21.38 -18.12
N THR A 149 -4.65 22.35 -18.53
CA THR A 149 -4.19 23.66 -19.01
C THR A 149 -4.28 24.67 -17.88
N PHE A 150 -3.17 25.30 -17.53
CA PHE A 150 -3.12 26.44 -16.62
C PHE A 150 -3.28 27.75 -17.38
N THR A 151 -4.13 28.63 -16.87
CA THR A 151 -4.36 29.99 -17.38
C THR A 151 -4.09 30.99 -16.26
N PRO A 152 -3.11 31.90 -16.39
CA PRO A 152 -2.85 32.94 -15.38
C PRO A 152 -4.07 33.85 -15.23
N ALA A 153 -4.30 34.33 -14.01
CA ALA A 153 -5.32 35.36 -13.77
C ALA A 153 -4.93 36.65 -14.52
N SER A 154 -5.91 37.30 -15.15
CA SER A 154 -5.69 38.63 -15.72
C SER A 154 -5.33 39.60 -14.59
N THR A 155 -4.22 40.31 -14.73
CA THR A 155 -3.92 41.41 -13.81
C THR A 155 -4.92 42.53 -14.06
N GLU A 156 -5.91 42.73 -13.19
CA GLU A 156 -6.74 43.93 -13.25
C GLU A 156 -5.88 45.14 -12.89
N ARG A 157 -5.40 45.88 -13.88
CA ARG A 157 -4.91 47.24 -13.64
C ARG A 157 -6.12 48.11 -13.33
N PHE A 158 -6.34 48.41 -12.05
CA PHE A 158 -7.14 49.56 -11.67
C PHE A 158 -6.44 50.84 -12.17
N HIS A 159 -6.82 51.32 -13.36
CA HIS A 159 -6.67 52.75 -13.66
C HIS A 159 -7.85 53.45 -12.99
N GLN A 160 -7.63 53.95 -11.76
CA GLN A 160 -8.46 55.05 -11.28
C GLN A 160 -8.09 56.32 -12.04
N ARG A 161 -9.14 57.10 -12.29
CA ARG A 161 -9.26 58.24 -13.19
C ARG A 161 -8.36 59.41 -12.82
#